data_AF-K3WIA8-F1
#
_entry.id   AF-K3WIA8-F1
#
_cell.length_a   1.000
_cell.length_b   1.000
_cell.length_c   1.000
_cell.angle_alpha   90.00
_cell.angle_beta   90.00
_cell.angle_gamma   90.00
#
_symmetry.space_group_name_H-M   'P 1'
#
loop_
_entity.id
_entity.type
_entity.pdbx_description
1 polymer ?
#
loop_
_entity_poly.entity_id
_entity_poly.type
_entity_poly.pdbx_seq_one_letter_code
_entity_poly.pdbx_strand_id
1 'polypeptide(L)'
;MQQQLELFLRDGVYESAQLLGELLIALAMAPLEKCAWLSATANDDDMRAFHAKSCYLFAELLVAKREFKRAIQYYKRHWKLKMTKTNSAVTAEAVEVKAKIAKCWVQLENPHQAIEMLNSIPAQVRSLSVNLMLGKLYLYEGLKNKAEESYTMALRFGCLHLLR
;
A
#
# COMPACT_ATOMS: atom_id res chain seq x y z
N MET A 1 -16.45 -8.65 9.81
CA MET A 1 -15.05 -9.08 10.12
C MET A 1 -14.01 -8.04 9.71
N GLN A 2 -13.99 -7.50 8.49
CA GLN A 2 -12.99 -6.48 8.09
C GLN A 2 -13.03 -5.19 8.94
N GLN A 3 -14.23 -4.70 9.29
CA GLN A 3 -14.38 -3.55 10.21
C GLN A 3 -13.80 -3.84 11.60
N GLN A 4 -13.95 -5.07 12.10
CA GLN A 4 -13.38 -5.44 13.39
C GLN A 4 -11.85 -5.46 13.35
N LEU A 5 -11.26 -5.88 12.23
CA LEU A 5 -9.82 -5.83 12.03
C LEU A 5 -9.31 -4.38 12.01
N GLU A 6 -10.04 -3.46 11.37
CA GLU A 6 -9.72 -2.02 11.42
C GLU A 6 -9.73 -1.47 12.85
N LEU A 7 -10.70 -1.88 13.67
CA LEU A 7 -10.76 -1.50 15.09
C LEU A 7 -9.56 -2.03 15.87
N PHE A 8 -9.21 -3.32 15.72
CA PHE A 8 -8.03 -3.87 16.39
C PHE A 8 -6.73 -3.19 15.99
N LEU A 9 -6.60 -2.79 14.71
CA LEU A 9 -5.45 -2.02 14.24
C LEU A 9 -5.38 -0.64 14.88
N ARG A 10 -6.52 0.06 14.94
CA ARG A 10 -6.63 1.38 15.56
C ARG A 10 -6.31 1.34 17.04
N ASP A 11 -6.80 0.30 17.73
CA ASP A 11 -6.67 0.15 19.18
C ASP A 11 -5.34 -0.54 19.58
N GLY A 12 -4.51 -0.93 18.60
CA GLY A 12 -3.18 -1.50 18.82
C GLY A 12 -3.17 -2.96 19.31
N VAL A 13 -4.29 -3.68 19.18
CA VAL A 13 -4.44 -5.06 19.65
C VAL A 13 -3.99 -6.04 18.57
N TYR A 14 -2.67 -6.11 18.35
CA TYR A 14 -2.10 -6.78 17.18
C TYR A 14 -2.24 -8.31 17.17
N GLU A 15 -2.27 -8.97 18.32
CA GLU A 15 -2.43 -10.44 18.38
C GLU A 15 -3.84 -10.86 17.93
N SER A 16 -4.88 -10.19 18.42
CA SER A 16 -6.25 -10.42 17.98
C SER A 16 -6.45 -10.02 16.51
N ALA A 17 -5.82 -8.92 16.08
CA ALA A 17 -5.80 -8.51 14.69
C ALA A 17 -5.15 -9.59 13.81
N GLN A 18 -4.09 -10.25 14.27
CA GLN A 18 -3.41 -11.31 13.50
C GLN A 18 -4.30 -12.52 13.31
N LEU A 19 -4.92 -13.05 14.36
CA LEU A 19 -5.81 -14.21 14.25
C LEU A 19 -6.97 -13.92 13.29
N LEU A 20 -7.62 -12.76 13.45
CA LEU A 20 -8.73 -12.36 12.57
C LEU A 20 -8.25 -12.10 11.14
N GLY A 21 -7.08 -11.50 10.98
CA GLY A 21 -6.46 -11.19 9.69
C GLY A 21 -6.09 -12.46 8.91
N GLU A 22 -5.47 -13.43 9.56
CA GLU A 22 -5.13 -14.73 8.97
C GLU A 22 -6.39 -15.48 8.53
N LEU A 23 -7.46 -15.45 9.34
CA LEU A 23 -8.76 -16.00 8.95
C LEU A 23 -9.34 -15.30 7.71
N LEU A 24 -9.33 -13.97 7.69
CA LEU A 24 -9.81 -13.18 6.55
C LEU A 24 -9.03 -13.46 5.26
N ILE A 25 -7.71 -13.63 5.37
CA ILE A 25 -6.87 -14.04 4.25
C ILE A 25 -7.21 -15.47 3.83
N ALA A 26 -7.33 -16.43 4.75
CA ALA A 26 -7.71 -17.79 4.43
C ALA A 26 -9.05 -17.85 3.67
N LEU A 27 -10.03 -17.08 4.10
CA LEU A 27 -11.32 -16.94 3.41
C LEU A 27 -11.18 -16.30 2.02
N ALA A 28 -10.36 -15.26 1.87
CA ALA A 28 -10.11 -14.59 0.59
C ALA A 28 -9.24 -15.43 -0.37
N MET A 29 -8.55 -16.45 0.14
CA MET A 29 -7.64 -17.32 -0.60
C MET A 29 -8.23 -18.69 -0.93
N ALA A 30 -9.33 -19.04 -0.28
CA ALA A 30 -10.00 -20.31 -0.49
C ALA A 30 -10.52 -20.41 -1.93
N PRO A 31 -10.41 -21.60 -2.57
CA PRO A 31 -11.04 -21.85 -3.86
C PRO A 31 -12.55 -21.55 -3.78
N LEU A 32 -13.10 -20.82 -4.75
CA LEU A 32 -14.52 -20.43 -4.78
C LEU A 32 -15.47 -21.63 -4.57
N GLU A 33 -15.10 -22.80 -5.07
CA GLU A 33 -15.86 -24.05 -4.94
C GLU A 33 -16.06 -24.50 -3.48
N LYS A 34 -15.13 -24.15 -2.58
CA LYS A 34 -15.21 -24.49 -1.14
C LYS A 34 -15.96 -23.43 -0.31
N CYS A 35 -16.26 -22.28 -0.90
CA CYS A 35 -16.95 -21.16 -0.27
C CYS A 35 -18.33 -20.93 -0.90
N ALA A 36 -19.08 -22.02 -1.14
CA ALA A 36 -20.41 -21.98 -1.75
C ALA A 36 -21.41 -21.06 -1.01
N TRP A 37 -21.21 -20.81 0.28
CA TRP A 37 -22.00 -19.87 1.08
C TRP A 37 -21.68 -18.38 0.81
N LEU A 38 -20.54 -18.07 0.19
CA LEU A 38 -20.13 -16.72 -0.24
C LEU A 38 -20.50 -16.46 -1.70
N SER A 39 -20.42 -17.48 -2.56
CA SER A 39 -20.63 -17.34 -4.02
C SER A 39 -22.10 -17.33 -4.45
N ALA A 40 -23.03 -17.78 -3.60
CA ALA A 40 -24.45 -17.85 -3.94
C ALA A 40 -25.14 -16.48 -4.01
N THR A 41 -24.54 -15.43 -3.44
CA THR A 41 -25.16 -14.10 -3.31
C THR A 41 -24.25 -12.92 -3.64
N ALA A 42 -22.94 -13.14 -3.84
CA ALA A 42 -21.98 -12.06 -4.06
C ALA A 42 -21.56 -12.00 -5.53
N ASN A 43 -21.56 -10.79 -6.11
CA ASN A 43 -20.99 -10.59 -7.44
C ASN A 43 -19.47 -10.81 -7.39
N ASP A 44 -18.88 -11.24 -8.51
CA ASP A 44 -17.43 -11.38 -8.67
C ASP A 44 -16.63 -10.11 -8.28
N ASP A 45 -17.27 -8.95 -8.39
CA ASP A 45 -16.69 -7.66 -8.02
C ASP A 45 -16.64 -7.44 -6.50
N ASP A 46 -17.71 -7.83 -5.79
CA ASP A 46 -17.81 -7.74 -4.33
C ASP A 46 -16.79 -8.68 -3.67
N MET A 47 -16.62 -9.89 -4.22
CA MET A 47 -15.59 -10.82 -3.76
C MET A 47 -14.18 -10.26 -3.99
N ARG A 48 -13.90 -9.71 -5.17
CA ARG A 48 -12.60 -9.07 -5.43
C ARG A 48 -12.33 -7.88 -4.51
N ALA A 49 -13.33 -7.04 -4.26
CA ALA A 49 -13.24 -5.93 -3.33
C ALA A 49 -12.96 -6.42 -1.90
N PHE A 50 -13.66 -7.47 -1.46
CA PHE A 50 -13.39 -8.14 -0.19
C PHE A 50 -11.94 -8.65 -0.13
N HIS A 51 -11.46 -9.35 -1.15
CA HIS A 51 -10.11 -9.90 -1.19
C HIS A 51 -9.05 -8.79 -1.13
N ALA A 52 -9.24 -7.72 -1.92
CA ALA A 52 -8.33 -6.59 -1.97
C ALA A 52 -8.27 -5.88 -0.62
N LYS A 53 -9.42 -5.63 0.02
CA LYS A 53 -9.49 -4.98 1.33
C LYS A 53 -8.87 -5.84 2.43
N SER A 54 -9.12 -7.16 2.43
CA SER A 54 -8.48 -8.09 3.38
C SER A 54 -6.96 -8.09 3.24
N CYS A 55 -6.44 -8.14 2.01
CA CYS A 55 -4.98 -8.07 1.76
C CYS A 55 -4.39 -6.75 2.26
N TYR A 56 -5.08 -5.63 2.04
CA TYR A 56 -4.62 -4.32 2.49
C TYR A 56 -4.55 -4.23 4.01
N LEU A 57 -5.63 -4.56 4.72
CA LEU A 57 -5.67 -4.49 6.18
C LEU A 57 -4.65 -5.43 6.83
N PHE A 58 -4.45 -6.63 6.26
CA PHE A 58 -3.43 -7.54 6.75
C PHE A 58 -2.01 -7.01 6.50
N ALA A 59 -1.77 -6.30 5.40
CA ALA A 59 -0.50 -5.62 5.18
C ALA A 59 -0.26 -4.49 6.21
N GLU A 60 -1.28 -3.70 6.55
CA GLU A 60 -1.18 -2.68 7.62
C GLU A 60 -0.81 -3.30 8.97
N LEU A 61 -1.43 -4.43 9.32
CA LEU A 61 -1.08 -5.20 10.52
C LEU A 61 0.39 -5.62 10.51
N LEU A 62 0.84 -6.22 9.41
CA LEU A 62 2.21 -6.69 9.29
C LEU A 62 3.22 -5.53 9.37
N VAL A 63 2.88 -4.35 8.85
CA VAL A 63 3.69 -3.13 9.06
C VAL A 63 3.74 -2.76 10.53
N ALA A 64 2.60 -2.76 11.24
CA ALA A 64 2.55 -2.46 12.67
C ALA A 64 3.39 -3.44 13.50
N LYS A 65 3.41 -4.72 13.11
CA LYS A 65 4.26 -5.77 13.70
C LYS A 65 5.72 -5.78 13.20
N ARG A 66 6.11 -4.83 12.34
CA ARG A 66 7.45 -4.72 11.72
C ARG A 66 7.85 -5.89 10.81
N GLU A 67 6.87 -6.62 10.29
CA GLU A 67 7.05 -7.73 9.36
C GLU A 67 7.03 -7.25 7.90
N PHE A 68 7.95 -6.34 7.55
CA PHE A 68 7.91 -5.58 6.30
C PHE A 68 7.97 -6.44 5.03
N LYS A 69 8.78 -7.52 5.02
CA LYS A 69 8.87 -8.42 3.86
C LYS A 69 7.53 -9.08 3.53
N ARG A 70 6.79 -9.53 4.55
CA ARG A 70 5.44 -10.11 4.38
C ARG A 70 4.46 -9.01 3.97
N ALA A 71 4.50 -7.85 4.61
CA ALA A 71 3.61 -6.73 4.27
C ALA A 71 3.69 -6.35 2.79
N ILE A 72 4.90 -6.28 2.22
CA ILE A 72 5.12 -5.98 0.80
C ILE A 72 4.38 -6.99 -0.10
N GLN A 73 4.39 -8.28 0.24
CA GLN A 73 3.70 -9.31 -0.55
C GLN A 73 2.18 -9.07 -0.58
N TYR A 74 1.59 -8.73 0.57
CA TYR A 74 0.16 -8.46 0.68
C TYR A 74 -0.26 -7.15 0.01
N TYR A 75 0.53 -6.08 0.10
CA TYR A 75 0.28 -4.87 -0.69
C TYR A 75 0.35 -5.12 -2.20
N LYS A 76 1.35 -5.88 -2.66
CA LYS A 76 1.46 -6.28 -4.09
C LYS A 76 0.24 -7.09 -4.53
N ARG A 77 -0.30 -7.94 -3.66
CA ARG A 77 -1.51 -8.72 -3.93
C ARG A 77 -2.77 -7.85 -4.01
N HIS A 78 -2.96 -6.95 -3.05
CA HIS A 78 -4.02 -5.94 -3.07
C HIS A 78 -4.01 -5.16 -4.40
N TRP A 79 -2.82 -4.68 -4.80
CA TRP A 79 -2.61 -3.96 -6.05
C TRP A 79 -3.06 -4.77 -7.27
N LYS A 80 -2.62 -6.03 -7.37
CA LYS A 80 -2.99 -6.92 -8.48
C LYS A 80 -4.51 -7.11 -8.58
N LEU A 81 -5.21 -7.24 -7.45
CA LEU A 81 -6.67 -7.43 -7.44
C LEU A 81 -7.41 -6.19 -7.97
N LYS A 82 -6.94 -4.98 -7.60
CA LYS A 82 -7.54 -3.71 -8.03
C LYS A 82 -7.25 -3.35 -9.49
N MET A 83 -6.12 -3.77 -10.05
CA MET A 83 -5.70 -3.40 -11.42
C MET A 83 -6.36 -4.21 -12.55
N THR A 84 -7.14 -5.26 -12.26
CA THR A 84 -7.65 -6.20 -13.28
C THR A 84 -8.84 -5.70 -14.11
N LYS A 85 -9.46 -4.55 -13.77
CA LYS A 85 -10.65 -4.04 -14.50
C LYS A 85 -10.60 -2.57 -14.91
N THR A 86 -9.86 -1.72 -14.21
CA THR A 86 -9.81 -0.28 -14.52
C THR A 86 -8.58 0.06 -15.34
N ASN A 87 -8.80 0.48 -16.59
CA ASN A 87 -7.81 1.15 -17.43
C ASN A 87 -6.94 2.10 -16.60
N SER A 88 -5.65 1.79 -16.50
CA SER A 88 -4.43 2.64 -16.47
C SER A 88 -4.43 4.04 -15.81
N ALA A 89 -5.48 4.48 -15.15
CA ALA A 89 -5.49 5.68 -14.35
C ALA A 89 -4.81 5.36 -13.02
N VAL A 90 -3.67 6.00 -12.77
CA VAL A 90 -3.00 5.93 -11.47
C VAL A 90 -3.92 6.60 -10.45
N THR A 91 -4.68 5.79 -9.69
CA THR A 91 -5.59 6.28 -8.66
C THR A 91 -4.81 6.82 -7.45
N ALA A 92 -5.41 7.68 -6.64
CA ALA A 92 -4.80 8.12 -5.38
C ALA A 92 -4.43 6.92 -4.48
N GLU A 93 -5.29 5.90 -4.44
CA GLU A 93 -5.06 4.62 -3.75
C GLU A 93 -3.79 3.91 -4.29
N ALA A 94 -3.57 3.93 -5.61
CA ALA A 94 -2.36 3.37 -6.23
C ALA A 94 -1.07 4.04 -5.72
N VAL A 95 -1.09 5.37 -5.69
CA VAL A 95 0.04 6.18 -5.21
C VAL A 95 0.30 5.88 -3.74
N GLU A 96 -0.75 5.79 -2.92
CA GLU A 96 -0.64 5.51 -1.49
C GLU A 96 -0.06 4.11 -1.22
N VAL A 97 -0.58 3.07 -1.87
CA VAL A 97 -0.10 1.69 -1.68
C VAL A 97 1.35 1.56 -2.12
N LYS A 98 1.75 2.16 -3.25
CA LYS A 98 3.16 2.16 -3.69
C LYS A 98 4.05 2.91 -2.70
N ALA A 99 3.60 4.04 -2.16
CA ALA A 99 4.33 4.76 -1.13
C ALA A 99 4.49 3.93 0.16
N LYS A 100 3.47 3.17 0.57
CA LYS A 100 3.54 2.23 1.71
C LYS A 100 4.52 1.08 1.47
N ILE A 101 4.54 0.51 0.26
CA ILE A 101 5.56 -0.50 -0.12
C ILE A 101 6.97 0.09 -0.04
N ALA A 102 7.17 1.31 -0.57
CA ALA A 102 8.47 1.98 -0.50
C ALA A 102 8.91 2.23 0.95
N LYS A 103 8.01 2.67 1.84
CA LYS A 103 8.31 2.78 3.29
C LYS A 103 8.79 1.46 3.88
N CYS A 104 8.18 0.33 3.50
CA CYS A 104 8.64 -0.99 3.94
C CYS A 104 10.06 -1.30 3.46
N TRP A 105 10.41 -0.96 2.22
CA TRP A 105 11.78 -1.13 1.72
C TRP A 105 12.80 -0.25 2.43
N VAL A 106 12.44 0.98 2.81
CA VAL A 106 13.28 1.85 3.63
C VAL A 106 13.54 1.24 5.01
N GLN A 107 12.51 0.69 5.65
CA GLN A 107 12.66 -0.01 6.94
C GLN A 107 13.49 -1.30 6.85
N LEU A 108 13.58 -1.89 5.66
CA LEU A 108 14.44 -3.04 5.37
C LEU A 108 15.85 -2.63 4.91
N GLU A 109 16.22 -1.36 5.02
CA GLU A 109 17.53 -0.83 4.58
C GLU A 109 17.86 -1.15 3.12
N ASN A 110 16.83 -1.24 2.27
CA ASN A 110 16.96 -1.47 0.84
C ASN A 110 16.51 -0.21 0.06
N PRO A 111 17.28 0.89 0.12
CA PRO A 111 16.93 2.18 -0.49
C PRO A 111 16.74 2.09 -2.01
N HIS A 112 17.50 1.23 -2.69
CA HIS A 112 17.40 1.01 -4.13
C HIS A 112 16.00 0.55 -4.55
N GLN A 113 15.45 -0.45 -3.85
CA GLN A 113 14.10 -0.95 -4.08
C GLN A 113 13.03 0.10 -3.74
N ALA A 114 13.27 0.91 -2.70
CA ALA A 114 12.36 2.02 -2.37
C ALA A 114 12.33 3.07 -3.49
N ILE A 115 13.49 3.47 -4.00
CA ILE A 115 13.63 4.44 -5.10
C ILE A 115 12.94 3.91 -6.37
N GLU A 116 13.18 2.66 -6.73
CA GLU A 116 12.55 2.01 -7.90
C GLU A 116 11.01 2.04 -7.77
N MET A 117 10.48 1.64 -6.61
CA MET A 117 9.05 1.64 -6.35
C MET A 117 8.43 3.04 -6.45
N LEU A 118 9.09 4.08 -5.90
CA LEU A 118 8.60 5.46 -5.96
C LEU A 118 8.72 6.06 -7.37
N ASN A 119 9.78 5.73 -8.11
CA ASN A 119 9.95 6.18 -9.49
C ASN A 119 8.90 5.59 -10.43
N SER A 120 8.37 4.40 -10.11
CA SER A 120 7.24 3.80 -10.84
C SER A 120 5.92 4.60 -10.73
N ILE A 121 5.84 5.60 -9.85
CA ILE A 121 4.72 6.54 -9.76
C ILE A 121 5.02 7.70 -10.74
N PRO A 122 4.12 8.04 -11.68
CA PRO A 122 4.33 9.18 -12.57
C PRO A 122 4.50 10.49 -11.79
N ALA A 123 5.45 11.33 -12.19
CA ALA A 123 5.84 12.53 -11.45
C ALA A 123 4.67 13.50 -11.18
N GLN A 124 3.71 13.56 -12.11
CA GLN A 124 2.54 14.46 -12.07
C GLN A 124 1.57 14.11 -10.94
N VAL A 125 1.54 12.85 -10.49
CA VAL A 125 0.61 12.36 -9.46
C VAL A 125 1.31 12.02 -8.15
N ARG A 126 2.62 12.26 -8.04
CA ARG A 126 3.37 12.05 -6.78
C ARG A 126 2.90 13.07 -5.75
N SER A 127 2.54 12.58 -4.57
CA SER A 127 2.22 13.45 -3.43
C SER A 127 3.47 14.12 -2.85
N LEU A 128 3.27 15.17 -2.05
CA LEU A 128 4.33 15.83 -1.27
C LEU A 128 5.20 14.80 -0.52
N SER A 129 4.55 13.85 0.16
CA SER A 129 5.23 12.82 0.95
C SER A 129 6.14 11.91 0.10
N VAL A 130 5.74 11.62 -1.14
CA VAL A 130 6.51 10.78 -2.08
C VAL A 130 7.75 11.53 -2.56
N ASN A 131 7.60 12.79 -2.98
CA ASN A 131 8.72 13.61 -3.44
C ASN A 131 9.74 13.88 -2.32
N LEU A 132 9.27 14.13 -1.09
CA LEU A 132 10.15 14.26 0.08
C LEU A 132 10.91 12.96 0.37
N MET A 133 10.26 11.81 0.24
CA MET A 133 10.92 10.51 0.45
C MET A 133 11.98 10.22 -0.62
N LEU A 134 11.67 10.48 -1.89
CA LEU A 134 12.65 10.39 -2.98
C LEU A 134 13.85 11.30 -2.74
N GLY A 135 13.62 12.56 -2.35
CA GLY A 135 14.70 13.50 -2.04
C GLY A 135 15.63 12.97 -0.94
N LYS A 136 15.07 12.42 0.14
CA LYS A 136 15.85 11.84 1.25
C LYS A 136 16.65 10.60 0.81
N LEU A 137 16.03 9.72 0.03
CA LEU A 137 16.69 8.52 -0.48
C LEU A 137 17.81 8.84 -1.47
N TYR A 138 17.60 9.83 -2.34
CA TYR A 138 18.66 10.29 -3.25
C TYR A 138 19.84 10.93 -2.51
N LEU A 139 19.60 11.69 -1.43
CA LEU A 139 20.69 12.20 -0.59
C LEU A 139 21.48 11.05 0.06
N TYR A 140 20.78 10.04 0.57
CA TYR A 140 21.42 8.86 1.17
C TYR A 140 22.33 8.13 0.18
N GLU A 141 21.91 8.01 -1.08
CA GLU A 141 22.69 7.42 -2.19
C GLU A 141 23.74 8.37 -2.79
N GLY A 142 23.89 9.61 -2.27
CA GLY A 142 24.83 10.61 -2.80
C GLY A 142 24.41 11.29 -4.11
N LEU A 143 23.19 11.07 -4.58
CA LEU A 143 22.62 11.60 -5.83
C LEU A 143 22.04 13.00 -5.64
N LYS A 144 22.89 13.99 -5.31
CA LYS A 144 22.49 15.36 -4.94
C LYS A 144 21.59 16.05 -5.97
N ASN A 145 21.91 15.95 -7.26
CA ASN A 145 21.11 16.59 -8.32
C ASN A 145 19.66 16.07 -8.34
N LYS A 146 19.47 14.75 -8.24
CA LYS A 146 18.13 14.14 -8.19
C LYS A 146 17.38 14.48 -6.91
N ALA A 147 18.11 14.63 -5.80
CA ALA A 147 17.52 15.06 -4.54
C ALA A 147 16.98 16.49 -4.65
N GLU A 148 17.75 17.41 -5.22
CA GLU A 148 17.33 18.80 -5.46
C GLU A 148 16.07 18.90 -6.32
N GLU A 149 16.02 18.16 -7.43
CA GLU A 149 14.83 18.07 -8.28
C GLU A 149 13.61 17.59 -7.49
N SER A 150 13.79 16.54 -6.68
CA SER A 150 12.71 15.95 -5.87
C SER A 150 12.19 16.92 -4.81
N TYR A 151 13.08 17.64 -4.12
CA TYR A 151 12.69 18.66 -3.13
C TYR A 151 12.04 19.88 -3.79
N THR A 152 12.51 20.30 -4.96
CA THR A 152 11.90 21.40 -5.72
C THR A 152 10.47 21.06 -6.11
N MET A 153 10.21 19.83 -6.56
CA MET A 153 8.85 19.36 -6.82
C MET A 153 8.00 19.33 -5.55
N ALA A 154 8.55 18.86 -4.42
CA ALA A 154 7.85 18.88 -3.14
C ALA A 154 7.42 20.30 -2.73
N LEU A 155 8.31 21.29 -2.85
CA LEU A 155 8.01 22.70 -2.55
C LEU A 155 6.92 23.27 -3.45
N ARG A 156 6.95 22.97 -4.75
CA ARG A 156 5.89 23.40 -5.69
C ARG A 156 4.51 22.89 -5.27
N PHE A 157 4.41 21.62 -4.85
CA PHE A 157 3.16 21.06 -4.33
C PHE A 157 2.74 21.68 -2.99
N GLY A 158 3.68 21.99 -2.09
CA GLY A 158 3.39 22.63 -0.80
C GLY A 158 2.86 24.08 -0.95
N CYS A 159 3.46 24.87 -1.84
CA CYS A 159 3.02 26.24 -2.09
C CYS A 159 1.63 26.34 -2.73
N LEU A 160 1.26 25.39 -3.61
CA LEU A 160 -0.08 25.33 -4.22
C LEU A 160 -1.20 25.04 -3.20
N HIS A 161 -0.88 24.35 -2.11
CA HIS A 161 -1.85 24.04 -1.05
C HIS A 161 -2.04 25.17 -0.03
N LEU A 162 -1.09 26.10 0.08
CA LEU A 162 -1.18 27.27 0.98
C LEU A 162 -1.91 28.47 0.35
N LEU A 163 -2.18 28.42 -0.96
CA LEU A 163 -2.87 29.47 -1.73
C LEU A 163 -4.34 29.13 -2.04
N ARG A 164 -4.89 28.08 -1.42
CA ARG A 164 -6.30 27.69 -1.45
C ARG A 164 -6.86 27.67 -0.05
#